data_AF-A0A8D0GNX6-F1
#
_entry.id   AF-A0A8D0GNX6-F1
#
_cell.length_a   1.000
_cell.length_b   1.000
_cell.length_c   1.000
_cell.angle_alpha   90.00
_cell.angle_beta   90.00
_cell.angle_gamma   90.00
#
_symmetry.space_group_name_H-M   'P 1'
#
loop_
_entity.id
_entity.type
_entity.pdbx_description
1 polymer ?
#
loop_
_entity_poly.entity_id
_entity_poly.type
_entity_poly.pdbx_seq_one_letter_code
_entity_poly.pdbx_strand_id
1 'polypeptide(L)' 'MTSASTKVGEIFSAAGAAFTKLGELTMQLHPVADSSPAGAKWTDAEISLLRASVQRFGEDLNRISALIKDRTV' A
#
# COMPACT_ATOMS: atom_id res chain seq x y z
N MET A 1 19.69 20.10 -9.54
CA MET A 1 18.96 20.33 -8.27
C MET A 1 17.53 19.86 -8.49
N THR A 2 17.11 18.72 -7.94
CA THR A 2 15.73 18.24 -8.11
C THR A 2 14.80 18.99 -7.15
N SER A 3 13.73 19.57 -7.69
CA SER A 3 12.74 20.32 -6.90
C SER A 3 12.06 19.42 -5.88
N ALA A 4 11.57 20.00 -4.77
CA ALA A 4 10.86 19.26 -3.73
C ALA A 4 9.65 18.49 -4.29
N SER A 5 8.97 19.02 -5.32
CA SER A 5 7.90 18.36 -6.06
C SER A 5 8.36 17.07 -6.75
N THR A 6 9.56 17.05 -7.35
CA THR A 6 10.14 15.86 -7.97
C THR A 6 10.37 14.75 -6.95
N LYS A 7 10.93 15.11 -5.78
CA LYS A 7 11.17 14.15 -4.68
C LYS A 7 9.87 13.55 -4.13
N VAL A 8 8.83 14.38 -3.98
CA VAL A 8 7.50 13.90 -3.56
C VAL A 8 6.88 12.99 -4.61
N GLY A 9 7.04 13.32 -5.90
CA GLY A 9 6.61 12.47 -7.01
C GLY A 9 7.25 11.09 -6.99
N GLU A 10 8.56 11.01 -6.74
CA GLU A 10 9.31 9.74 -6.63
C GLU A 10 8.78 8.86 -5.48
N ILE A 11 8.48 9.46 -4.32
CA ILE A 11 7.92 8.75 -3.15
C ILE A 11 6.55 8.14 -3.49
N PHE A 12 5.66 8.94 -4.10
CA PHE A 12 4.34 8.43 -4.51
C PHE A 12 4.44 7.38 -5.60
N SER A 13 5.40 7.51 -6.52
CA SER A 13 5.66 6.49 -7.54
C SER A 13 6.08 5.16 -6.92
N ALA A 14 6.98 5.18 -5.93
CA ALA A 14 7.41 3.99 -5.19
C ALA A 14 6.26 3.35 -4.39
N ALA A 15 5.45 4.16 -3.70
CA ALA A 15 4.26 3.68 -2.99
C ALA A 15 3.25 3.05 -3.96
N GLY A 16 3.00 3.69 -5.10
CA GLY A 16 2.13 3.17 -6.16
C GLY A 16 2.61 1.82 -6.69
N ALA A 17 3.91 1.69 -6.98
CA ALA A 17 4.50 0.42 -7.43
C ALA A 17 4.33 -0.71 -6.38
N ALA A 18 4.49 -0.39 -5.09
CA ALA A 18 4.25 -1.34 -4.02
C ALA A 18 2.78 -1.79 -3.95
N PHE A 19 1.83 -0.85 -4.06
CA PHE A 19 0.40 -1.17 -4.08
C PHE A 19 -0.01 -1.96 -5.32
N THR A 20 0.53 -1.64 -6.51
CA THR A 20 0.30 -2.42 -7.74
C THR A 20 0.76 -3.86 -7.56
N LYS A 21 1.99 -4.07 -7.07
CA LYS A 21 2.53 -5.42 -6.83
C LYS A 21 1.69 -6.20 -5.82
N LEU A 22 1.22 -5.56 -4.76
CA LEU A 22 0.31 -6.18 -3.81
C LEU A 22 -1.02 -6.55 -4.48
N GLY A 23 -1.60 -5.67 -5.30
CA GLY A 23 -2.83 -5.95 -6.06
C GLY A 23 -2.70 -7.10 -7.05
N GLU A 24 -1.55 -7.23 -7.72
CA GLU A 24 -1.28 -8.38 -8.60
C GLU A 24 -1.20 -9.69 -7.83
N LEU A 25 -0.50 -9.69 -6.69
CA LEU A 25 -0.40 -10.86 -5.81
C LEU A 25 -1.75 -11.23 -5.19
N THR A 26 -2.59 -10.24 -4.83
CA THR A 26 -3.94 -10.51 -4.31
C THR A 26 -4.82 -11.20 -5.35
N MET A 27 -4.70 -10.81 -6.62
CA MET A 27 -5.45 -11.42 -7.74
C MET A 27 -5.04 -12.86 -8.02
N GLN A 28 -3.75 -13.19 -7.84
CA GLN A 28 -3.23 -14.55 -8.00
C GLN A 28 -3.65 -15.51 -6.87
N LEU A 29 -4.13 -14.97 -5.75
CA LEU A 29 -4.66 -15.74 -4.63
C LEU A 29 -6.17 -16.08 -4.77
N HIS A 30 -6.78 -15.84 -5.94
CA HIS A 30 -8.05 -16.51 -6.27
C HIS A 30 -7.78 -17.98 -6.60
N PRO A 31 -8.67 -18.91 -6.23
CA PRO A 31 -8.47 -20.33 -6.46
C PRO A 31 -8.37 -20.59 -7.96
N VAL A 32 -7.15 -20.86 -8.45
CA VAL A 32 -6.98 -21.59 -9.69
C VAL A 32 -7.63 -22.94 -9.45
N ALA A 33 -8.72 -23.18 -10.19
CA ALA A 33 -9.58 -24.34 -10.06
C ALA A 33 -8.78 -25.64 -9.85
N ASP A 34 -9.20 -26.40 -8.83
CA ASP A 34 -9.07 -27.85 -8.72
C ASP A 34 -7.70 -28.56 -8.59
N SER A 35 -6.56 -27.90 -8.37
CA SER A 35 -5.30 -28.68 -8.22
C SER A 35 -4.22 -28.06 -7.33
N SER A 36 -4.45 -27.89 -6.02
CA SER A 36 -3.46 -28.06 -4.93
C SER A 36 -3.98 -27.58 -3.56
N PRO A 37 -3.73 -28.27 -2.42
CA PRO A 37 -4.46 -28.00 -1.17
C PRO A 37 -3.95 -26.86 -0.26
N ALA A 38 -2.83 -26.17 -0.54
CA ALA A 38 -2.16 -25.39 0.52
C ALA A 38 -1.64 -23.98 0.17
N GLY A 39 -1.74 -23.50 -1.09
CA GLY A 39 -0.98 -22.31 -1.52
C GLY A 39 -1.77 -21.10 -2.00
N ALA A 40 -3.11 -21.15 -2.03
CA ALA A 40 -3.91 -20.23 -2.85
C ALA A 40 -4.97 -19.42 -2.08
N LYS A 41 -4.86 -19.27 -0.75
CA LYS A 41 -5.82 -18.46 0.03
C LYS A 41 -5.07 -17.51 0.94
N TRP A 42 -5.46 -16.23 0.90
CA TRP A 42 -5.06 -15.26 1.91
C TRP A 42 -5.32 -15.83 3.31
N THR A 43 -4.29 -15.88 4.13
CA THR A 43 -4.42 -16.26 5.54
C THR A 43 -4.98 -15.08 6.34
N ASP A 44 -5.65 -15.36 7.46
CA ASP A 44 -6.14 -14.31 8.36
C ASP A 44 -5.01 -13.40 8.86
N ALA A 45 -3.81 -13.96 9.02
CA ALA A 45 -2.61 -13.21 9.38
C ALA A 45 -2.22 -12.19 8.29
N GLU A 46 -2.19 -12.61 7.01
CA GLU A 46 -1.88 -11.72 5.89
C GLU A 46 -2.95 -10.64 5.69
N ILE A 47 -4.24 -11.00 5.85
CA ILE A 47 -5.36 -10.04 5.77
C ILE A 47 -5.24 -9.01 6.90
N SER A 48 -4.97 -9.46 8.13
CA SER A 48 -4.79 -8.59 9.28
C SER A 48 -3.58 -7.66 9.08
N LEU A 49 -2.47 -8.18 8.58
CA LEU A 49 -1.27 -7.39 8.31
C LEU A 49 -1.53 -6.34 7.22
N LEU A 50 -2.20 -6.71 6.13
CA LEU A 50 -2.57 -5.78 5.07
C LEU A 50 -3.46 -4.66 5.62
N ARG A 51 -4.50 -5.02 6.38
CA ARG A 51 -5.42 -4.05 7.00
C ARG A 51 -4.67 -3.07 7.91
N ALA A 52 -3.83 -3.57 8.80
CA ALA A 52 -3.06 -2.74 9.72
C ALA A 52 -2.08 -1.81 8.97
N SER A 53 -1.44 -2.32 7.92
CA SER A 53 -0.49 -1.55 7.12
C SER A 53 -1.17 -0.42 6.36
N VAL A 54 -2.32 -0.69 5.73
CA VAL A 54 -3.10 0.33 5.00
C VAL A 54 -3.69 1.38 5.95
N GLN A 55 -4.20 0.96 7.11
CA GLN A 55 -4.72 1.88 8.11
C GLN A 55 -3.62 2.85 8.60
N ARG A 56 -2.46 2.31 8.99
CA ARG A 56 -1.33 3.13 9.44
C ARG A 56 -0.83 4.08 8.36
N PHE A 57 -0.75 3.62 7.11
CA PHE A 57 -0.38 4.47 5.98
C PHE A 57 -1.35 5.66 5.84
N GLY A 58 -2.66 5.43 5.95
CA GLY A 58 -3.66 6.50 5.92
C GLY A 58 -3.53 7.49 7.08
N GLU A 59 -3.27 7.01 8.29
CA GLU A 59 -3.02 7.85 9.47
C GLU A 59 -1.77 8.73 9.28
N ASP A 60 -0.68 8.15 8.79
CA ASP A 60 0.56 8.87 8.50
C ASP A 60 0.35 9.95 7.42
N LEU A 61 -0.39 9.65 6.35
CA LEU A 61 -0.74 10.64 5.33
C LEU A 61 -1.62 11.77 5.88
N ASN A 62 -2.58 11.46 6.74
CA ASN A 62 -3.42 12.48 7.39
C ASN A 62 -2.58 13.40 8.28
N ARG A 63 -1.62 12.84 9.03
CA ARG A 63 -0.69 13.63 9.85
C ARG A 63 0.18 14.56 9.00
N ILE A 64 0.72 14.06 7.88
CA ILE A 64 1.47 14.88 6.92
C ILE A 64 0.58 15.99 6.36
N SER A 65 -0.68 15.68 6.01
CA SER A 65 -1.64 16.68 5.53
C SER A 65 -1.90 17.77 6.56
N ALA A 66 -2.08 17.41 7.84
CA ALA A 66 -2.25 18.36 8.93
C ALA A 66 -1.02 19.27 9.09
N LEU A 67 0.19 18.71 9.06
CA LEU A 67 1.44 19.47 9.14
C LEU A 67 1.61 20.44 7.97
N ILE A 68 1.23 20.04 6.76
CA ILE A 68 1.28 20.93 5.60
C ILE A 68 0.27 22.07 5.79
N LYS A 69 -0.98 21.75 6.14
CA LYS A 69 -2.03 22.76 6.39
C LYS A 69 -1.56 23.79 7.41
N ASP A 70 -1.07 23.36 8.58
CA ASP A 70 -0.57 24.20 9.67
C ASP A 70 0.58 25.13 9.24
N ARG A 71 1.44 24.69 8.31
CA ARG A 71 2.52 25.52 7.74
C ARG A 71 2.07 26.53 6.68
N THR A 72 0.87 26.35 6.11
CA THR A 72 0.33 27.23 5.05
C THR A 72 -0.71 28.22 5.57
N VAL A 73 -1.02 28.21 6.87
CA VAL A 73 -1.87 29.22 7.52
C VAL A 73 -1.07 30.48 7.84
#